data_AF-X1C336-F1
#
_entry.id   AF-X1C336-F1
#
_cell.length_a   1.000
_cell.length_b   1.000
_cell.length_c   1.000
_cell.angle_alpha   90.00
_cell.angle_beta   90.00
_cell.angle_gamma   90.00
#
_symmetry.space_group_name_H-M   'P 1'
#
loop_
_entity.id
_entity.type
_entity.pdbx_description
1 polymer ?
#
loop_
_entity_poly.entity_id
_entity_poly.type
_entity_poly.pdbx_seq_one_letter_code
_entity_poly.pdbx_strand_id
1 'polypeptide(L)'
;RFHYFLNYQPERENISFEQQIILNTQNEQELLDKVLKIKSTATKIFSDLNANNNSDNLPTLLSDYEQIYWDKILTFTQLYFNVQIPKFTRPKIPSKEKNLAPSKDFSKEYEFILKTNRKIGQKFIQLLHDYRADKVNSANLEIDELYYPKKLYNYLRNRHWKKGIPQEFITNWVQKLNINSHLNENDRLDFQIIFDKLRIIPAKKINTLNEIKVSKEPVKKNSVIDNKITKKAIETIPSIDNFQEFKNWLLKK
;
A
#
# COMPACT_ATOMS: atom_id res chain seq x y z
N ARG A 1 23.12 -25.86 6.65
CA ARG A 1 24.24 -25.21 7.37
C ARG A 1 24.34 -23.79 6.81
N PHE A 2 23.87 -22.78 7.55
CA PHE A 2 23.85 -21.40 7.05
C PHE A 2 25.28 -20.84 7.11
N HIS A 3 25.83 -20.46 5.97
CA HIS A 3 27.08 -19.71 5.90
C HIS A 3 26.79 -18.28 6.36
N TYR A 4 26.93 -18.03 7.65
CA TYR A 4 27.01 -16.67 8.15
C TYR A 4 28.34 -16.08 7.65
N PHE A 5 28.27 -14.97 6.91
CA PHE A 5 29.45 -14.17 6.62
C PHE A 5 30.00 -13.67 7.96
N LEU A 6 31.08 -14.29 8.43
CA LEU A 6 31.66 -14.10 9.78
C LEU A 6 32.02 -12.65 10.12
N ASN A 7 32.00 -11.75 9.14
CA ASN A 7 32.34 -10.33 9.30
C ASN A 7 31.21 -9.36 8.91
N TYR A 8 30.01 -9.84 8.52
CA TYR A 8 28.92 -8.95 8.15
C TYR A 8 28.01 -8.69 9.35
N GLN A 9 28.07 -7.48 9.89
CA GLN A 9 27.20 -7.02 10.98
C GLN A 9 26.11 -6.11 10.39
N PRO A 10 24.94 -6.66 10.01
CA PRO A 10 23.88 -5.90 9.32
C PRO A 10 23.34 -4.72 10.15
N GLU A 11 23.54 -4.74 11.46
CA GLU A 11 23.14 -3.68 12.40
C GLU A 11 24.10 -2.48 12.41
N ARG A 12 25.32 -2.64 11.89
CA ARG A 12 26.36 -1.59 11.89
C ARG A 12 26.53 -0.88 10.55
N GLU A 13 26.08 -1.49 9.46
CA GLU A 13 26.22 -0.94 8.11
C GLU A 13 24.89 -0.40 7.58
N ASN A 14 24.83 0.91 7.35
CA ASN A 14 23.70 1.52 6.68
C ASN A 14 23.73 1.16 5.19
N ILE A 15 22.92 0.16 4.82
CA ILE A 15 22.71 -0.32 3.45
C ILE A 15 21.49 0.29 2.74
N SER A 16 20.99 1.45 3.22
CA SER A 16 19.78 2.08 2.67
C SER A 16 19.90 2.45 1.20
N PHE A 17 21.11 2.80 0.74
CA PHE A 17 21.37 3.14 -0.66
C PHE A 17 21.23 1.90 -1.56
N GLU A 18 21.86 0.80 -1.18
CA GLU A 18 21.80 -0.49 -1.86
C GLU A 18 20.37 -1.04 -1.87
N GLN A 19 19.68 -0.94 -0.73
CA GLN A 19 18.26 -1.30 -0.62
C GLN A 19 17.39 -0.45 -1.55
N GLN A 20 17.61 0.86 -1.62
CA GLN A 20 16.84 1.71 -2.53
C GLN A 20 17.09 1.38 -4.00
N ILE A 21 18.34 1.09 -4.38
CA ILE A 21 18.66 0.67 -5.75
C ILE A 21 17.90 -0.61 -6.09
N ILE A 22 17.93 -1.61 -5.20
CA ILE A 22 17.29 -2.92 -5.40
C ILE A 22 15.75 -2.81 -5.40
N LEU A 23 15.16 -2.07 -4.45
CA LEU A 23 13.70 -1.92 -4.34
C LEU A 23 13.09 -1.15 -5.50
N ASN A 24 13.86 -0.22 -6.07
CA ASN A 24 13.41 0.59 -7.21
C ASN A 24 13.64 -0.10 -8.56
N THR A 25 14.14 -1.35 -8.60
CA THR A 25 14.37 -2.10 -9.84
C THR A 25 13.37 -3.25 -9.99
N GLN A 26 12.82 -3.40 -11.19
CA GLN A 26 11.85 -4.46 -11.48
C GLN A 26 12.49 -5.76 -11.96
N ASN A 27 13.71 -5.69 -12.51
CA ASN A 27 14.44 -6.84 -13.03
C ASN A 27 15.96 -6.65 -12.89
N GLU A 28 16.70 -7.74 -13.09
CA GLU A 28 18.17 -7.78 -12.94
C GLU A 28 18.90 -6.88 -13.94
N GLN A 29 18.34 -6.70 -15.15
CA GLN A 29 18.93 -5.83 -16.16
C GLN A 29 18.88 -4.35 -15.74
N GLU A 30 17.77 -3.89 -15.17
CA GLU A 30 17.61 -2.53 -14.67
C GLU A 30 18.55 -2.27 -13.48
N LEU A 31 18.76 -3.28 -12.63
CA LEU A 31 19.74 -3.22 -11.54
C LEU A 31 21.16 -3.07 -12.09
N LEU A 32 21.53 -3.88 -13.08
CA LEU A 32 22.82 -3.78 -13.75
C LEU A 32 23.03 -2.39 -14.36
N ASP A 33 22.01 -1.86 -15.04
CA ASP A 33 22.07 -0.54 -15.66
C ASP A 33 22.27 0.58 -14.61
N LYS A 34 21.60 0.49 -13.45
CA LYS A 34 21.81 1.46 -12.35
C LYS A 34 23.21 1.37 -11.76
N VAL A 35 23.75 0.17 -11.57
CA VAL A 35 25.13 -0.03 -11.09
C VAL A 35 26.14 0.51 -12.12
N LEU A 36 25.93 0.23 -13.41
CA LEU A 36 26.76 0.79 -14.49
C LEU A 36 26.68 2.31 -14.54
N LYS A 37 25.49 2.90 -14.29
CA LYS A 37 25.33 4.35 -14.19
C LYS A 37 26.13 4.93 -13.03
N ILE A 38 26.11 4.31 -11.85
CA ILE A 38 26.94 4.72 -10.69
C ILE A 38 28.42 4.68 -11.05
N LYS A 39 28.87 3.58 -11.67
CA LYS A 39 30.25 3.46 -12.15
C LYS A 39 30.62 4.55 -13.15
N SER A 40 29.75 4.81 -14.14
CA SER A 40 29.96 5.86 -15.14
C SER A 40 30.07 7.25 -14.48
N THR A 41 29.21 7.55 -13.52
CA THR A 41 29.27 8.79 -12.74
C THR A 41 30.58 8.90 -11.97
N ALA A 42 31.02 7.84 -11.29
CA ALA A 42 32.31 7.81 -10.61
C ALA A 42 33.48 8.07 -11.57
N THR A 43 33.46 7.48 -12.76
CA THR A 43 34.47 7.74 -13.81
C THR A 43 34.47 9.20 -14.26
N LYS A 44 33.30 9.82 -14.43
CA LYS A 44 33.18 11.24 -14.78
C LYS A 44 33.72 12.14 -13.67
N ILE A 45 33.39 11.84 -12.41
CA ILE A 45 33.91 12.56 -11.24
C ILE A 45 35.44 12.49 -11.21
N PHE A 46 36.01 11.29 -11.35
CA PHE A 46 37.46 11.11 -11.37
C PHE A 46 38.12 11.88 -12.52
N SER A 47 37.54 11.81 -13.72
CA SER A 47 38.08 12.49 -14.91
C SER A 47 38.04 14.01 -14.76
N ASP A 48 36.94 14.55 -14.23
CA ASP A 48 36.77 15.99 -14.04
C ASP A 48 37.69 16.54 -12.92
N LEU A 49 37.83 15.80 -11.82
CA LEU A 49 38.76 16.16 -10.75
C LEU A 49 40.21 16.18 -11.23
N ASN A 50 40.62 15.22 -12.06
CA ASN A 50 41.97 15.20 -12.62
C ASN A 50 42.21 16.30 -13.65
N ALA A 51 41.17 16.73 -14.38
CA ALA A 51 41.31 17.77 -15.41
C ALA A 51 41.34 19.19 -14.82
N ASN A 52 40.45 19.47 -13.87
CA ASN A 52 40.18 20.82 -13.38
C ASN A 52 40.68 21.07 -11.95
N ASN A 53 41.12 20.02 -11.25
CA ASN A 53 41.58 20.04 -9.85
C ASN A 53 40.60 20.74 -8.88
N ASN A 54 39.32 20.77 -9.24
CA ASN A 54 38.27 21.50 -8.56
C ASN A 54 37.00 20.65 -8.48
N SER A 55 36.28 20.80 -7.37
CA SER A 55 35.06 20.07 -7.03
C SER A 55 33.75 20.79 -7.36
N ASP A 56 33.82 21.96 -8.00
CA ASP A 56 32.64 22.80 -8.30
C ASP A 56 31.61 22.11 -9.21
N ASN A 57 32.03 21.16 -10.04
CA ASN A 57 31.16 20.41 -10.94
C ASN A 57 30.49 19.19 -10.29
N LEU A 58 30.91 18.79 -9.08
CA LEU A 58 30.34 17.63 -8.38
C LEU A 58 28.81 17.71 -8.22
N PRO A 59 28.20 18.86 -7.87
CA PRO A 59 26.75 18.99 -7.81
C PRO A 59 26.06 18.66 -9.13
N THR A 60 26.66 19.07 -10.25
CA THR A 60 26.11 18.83 -11.60
C THR A 60 26.22 17.35 -11.95
N LEU A 61 27.36 16.71 -11.68
CA LEU A 61 27.60 15.29 -11.96
C LEU A 61 26.73 14.36 -11.10
N LEU A 62 26.37 14.80 -9.89
CA LEU A 62 25.55 14.05 -8.95
C LEU A 62 24.06 14.40 -9.01
N SER A 63 23.65 15.35 -9.87
CA SER A 63 22.28 15.87 -9.94
C SER A 63 21.21 14.81 -10.24
N ASP A 64 21.60 13.72 -10.90
CA ASP A 64 20.76 12.54 -11.17
C ASP A 64 20.43 11.71 -9.92
N TYR A 65 21.08 11.98 -8.79
CA TYR A 65 20.95 11.24 -7.55
C TYR A 65 20.44 12.14 -6.42
N GLU A 66 19.67 11.57 -5.51
CA GLU A 66 19.25 12.32 -4.32
C GLU A 66 20.47 12.72 -3.48
N GLN A 67 20.47 13.96 -3.00
CA GLN A 67 21.59 14.54 -2.27
C GLN A 67 21.98 13.77 -0.99
N ILE A 68 21.05 13.01 -0.42
CA ILE A 68 21.30 12.11 0.71
C ILE A 68 22.26 10.95 0.36
N TYR A 69 22.37 10.58 -0.91
CA TYR A 69 23.22 9.50 -1.40
C TYR A 69 24.53 9.97 -2.02
N TRP A 70 24.73 11.28 -2.13
CA TRP A 70 25.95 11.84 -2.72
C TRP A 70 27.20 11.34 -1.99
N ASP A 71 27.17 11.29 -0.67
CA ASP A 71 28.30 10.78 0.13
C ASP A 71 28.64 9.33 -0.21
N LYS A 72 27.63 8.48 -0.43
CA LYS A 72 27.85 7.07 -0.78
C LYS A 72 28.53 6.93 -2.14
N ILE A 73 28.09 7.70 -3.14
CA ILE A 73 28.68 7.70 -4.48
C ILE A 73 30.11 8.25 -4.44
N LEU A 74 30.35 9.29 -3.65
CA LEU A 74 31.68 9.87 -3.47
C LEU A 74 32.62 8.89 -2.75
N THR A 75 32.19 8.25 -1.67
CA THR A 75 32.96 7.20 -0.99
C THR A 75 33.26 6.05 -1.94
N PHE A 76 32.27 5.59 -2.72
CA PHE A 76 32.51 4.58 -3.76
C PHE A 76 33.59 5.04 -4.75
N THR A 77 33.52 6.28 -5.22
CA THR A 77 34.49 6.84 -6.17
C THR A 77 35.90 6.91 -5.57
N GLN A 78 36.01 7.35 -4.32
CA GLN A 78 37.27 7.39 -3.57
C GLN A 78 37.90 6.01 -3.45
N LEU A 79 37.10 5.00 -3.08
CA LEU A 79 37.58 3.61 -2.93
C LEU A 79 37.94 2.98 -4.28
N TYR A 80 37.10 3.18 -5.30
CA TYR A 80 37.27 2.55 -6.60
C TYR A 80 38.48 3.08 -7.37
N PHE A 81 38.74 4.38 -7.32
CA PHE A 81 39.88 5.01 -7.99
C PHE A 81 41.07 5.29 -7.05
N ASN A 82 40.93 4.99 -5.75
CA ASN A 82 41.93 5.29 -4.73
C ASN A 82 42.33 6.78 -4.72
N VAL A 83 41.34 7.68 -4.72
CA VAL A 83 41.53 9.13 -4.74
C VAL A 83 40.91 9.81 -3.53
N GLN A 84 41.41 10.99 -3.19
CA GLN A 84 40.79 11.87 -2.20
C GLN A 84 39.95 12.93 -2.91
N ILE A 85 38.65 12.97 -2.61
CA ILE A 85 37.74 13.98 -3.17
C ILE A 85 37.66 15.15 -2.17
N PRO A 86 38.02 16.38 -2.57
CA PRO A 86 37.97 17.53 -1.68
C PRO A 86 36.52 17.87 -1.28
N LYS A 87 36.39 18.53 -0.13
CA LYS A 87 35.08 19.00 0.34
C LYS A 87 34.58 20.10 -0.60
N PHE A 88 33.32 20.01 -1.00
CA PHE A 88 32.69 20.96 -1.90
C PHE A 88 31.43 21.56 -1.27
N THR A 89 31.08 22.76 -1.73
CA THR A 89 29.83 23.40 -1.33
C THR A 89 28.67 22.67 -1.98
N ARG A 90 27.89 21.98 -1.17
CA ARG A 90 26.64 21.41 -1.67
C ARG A 90 25.65 22.53 -1.91
N PRO A 91 24.88 22.49 -3.02
CA PRO A 91 23.74 23.36 -3.14
C PRO A 91 22.89 23.12 -1.90
N LYS A 92 22.50 24.20 -1.23
CA LYS A 92 21.41 24.12 -0.26
C LYS A 92 20.26 23.56 -1.07
N ILE A 93 19.82 22.34 -0.76
CA ILE A 93 18.52 21.86 -1.19
C ILE A 93 17.62 23.04 -0.84
N PRO A 94 16.99 23.76 -1.80
CA PRO A 94 15.89 24.60 -1.41
C PRO A 94 15.02 23.61 -0.71
N SER A 95 14.90 23.73 0.62
CA SER A 95 13.99 22.88 1.34
C SER A 95 12.75 23.01 0.51
N LYS A 96 12.37 21.92 -0.16
CA LYS A 96 10.98 21.66 -0.31
C LYS A 96 10.58 21.59 1.17
N GLU A 97 10.31 22.74 1.76
CA GLU A 97 9.00 23.02 2.31
C GLU A 97 8.07 22.37 1.29
N LYS A 98 7.92 21.06 1.45
CA LYS A 98 6.64 20.42 1.33
C LYS A 98 5.81 21.42 2.09
N ASN A 99 5.03 22.23 1.36
CA ASN A 99 3.89 22.94 1.89
C ASN A 99 2.93 21.86 2.42
N LEU A 100 3.40 21.12 3.42
CA LEU A 100 2.68 20.25 4.29
C LEU A 100 2.11 21.28 5.24
N ALA A 101 0.91 21.73 4.91
CA ALA A 101 -0.01 22.14 5.95
C ALA A 101 0.19 21.20 7.15
N PRO A 102 0.26 21.71 8.39
CA PRO A 102 0.63 20.93 9.56
C PRO A 102 -0.12 19.60 9.53
N SER A 103 0.64 18.51 9.40
CA SER A 103 0.08 17.16 9.25
C SER A 103 -0.80 16.91 10.46
N LYS A 104 -2.10 16.78 10.23
CA LYS A 104 -3.04 16.51 11.32
C LYS A 104 -2.81 15.08 11.76
N ASP A 105 -2.74 14.88 13.07
CA ASP A 105 -2.66 13.55 13.64
C ASP A 105 -4.07 12.95 13.75
N PHE A 106 -4.34 11.92 12.95
CA PHE A 106 -5.58 11.15 12.94
C PHE A 106 -5.44 9.82 13.69
N SER A 107 -4.39 9.64 14.49
CA SER A 107 -4.17 8.47 15.33
C SER A 107 -5.38 8.10 16.20
N LYS A 108 -6.08 9.11 16.74
CA LYS A 108 -7.27 8.89 17.59
C LYS A 108 -8.45 8.32 16.82
N GLU A 109 -8.63 8.73 15.56
CA GLU A 109 -9.66 8.16 14.67
C GLU A 109 -9.36 6.68 14.41
N TYR A 110 -8.10 6.38 14.07
CA TYR A 110 -7.65 5.01 13.81
C TYR A 110 -7.85 4.09 15.02
N GLU A 111 -7.41 4.54 16.20
CA GLU A 111 -7.56 3.77 17.44
C GLU A 111 -9.02 3.56 17.82
N PHE A 112 -9.89 4.53 17.55
CA PHE A 112 -11.32 4.40 17.79
C PHE A 112 -11.91 3.26 16.93
N ILE A 113 -11.62 3.26 15.62
CA ILE A 113 -12.08 2.21 14.69
C ILE A 113 -11.68 0.81 15.19
N LEU A 114 -10.43 0.65 15.64
CA LEU A 114 -9.94 -0.64 16.12
C LEU A 114 -10.54 -1.07 17.46
N LYS A 115 -10.88 -0.11 18.33
CA LYS A 115 -11.41 -0.37 19.67
C LYS A 115 -12.90 -0.70 19.65
N THR A 116 -13.68 -0.14 18.72
CA THR A 116 -15.14 -0.37 18.67
C THR A 116 -15.46 -1.84 18.43
N ASN A 117 -14.90 -2.44 17.38
CA ASN A 117 -15.14 -3.84 17.06
C ASN A 117 -13.92 -4.45 16.37
N ARG A 118 -13.38 -5.52 16.96
CA ARG A 118 -12.16 -6.18 16.49
C ARG A 118 -12.26 -6.68 15.05
N LYS A 119 -13.41 -7.24 14.66
CA LYS A 119 -13.62 -7.76 13.29
C LYS A 119 -13.65 -6.63 12.28
N ILE A 120 -14.38 -5.56 12.62
CA ILE A 120 -14.48 -4.35 11.80
C ILE A 120 -13.10 -3.72 11.59
N GLY A 121 -12.33 -3.57 12.68
CA GLY A 121 -10.97 -3.04 12.65
C GLY A 121 -9.97 -3.90 11.86
N GLN A 122 -10.04 -5.23 11.96
CA GLN A 122 -9.17 -6.11 11.17
C GLN A 122 -9.42 -5.96 9.66
N LYS A 123 -10.70 -5.91 9.25
CA LYS A 123 -11.05 -5.71 7.83
C LYS A 123 -10.72 -4.31 7.34
N PHE A 124 -10.77 -3.32 8.22
CA PHE A 124 -10.28 -1.98 7.93
C PHE A 124 -8.80 -1.96 7.60
N ILE A 125 -7.95 -2.59 8.43
CA ILE A 125 -6.51 -2.68 8.20
C ILE A 125 -6.22 -3.38 6.87
N GLN A 126 -6.90 -4.49 6.59
CA GLN A 126 -6.75 -5.20 5.31
C GLN A 126 -7.05 -4.26 4.13
N LEU A 127 -8.16 -3.52 4.19
CA LEU A 127 -8.53 -2.59 3.14
C LEU A 127 -7.59 -1.39 3.01
N LEU A 128 -6.95 -0.94 4.08
CA LEU A 128 -5.90 0.09 3.99
C LEU A 128 -4.73 -0.40 3.13
N HIS A 129 -4.30 -1.65 3.33
CA HIS A 129 -3.22 -2.22 2.53
C HIS A 129 -3.63 -2.49 1.08
N ASP A 130 -4.86 -2.97 0.87
CA ASP A 130 -5.40 -3.15 -0.48
C ASP A 130 -5.48 -1.81 -1.24
N TYR A 131 -6.00 -0.77 -0.57
CA TYR A 131 -6.09 0.57 -1.14
C TYR A 131 -4.70 1.14 -1.44
N ARG A 132 -3.73 0.92 -0.55
CA ARG A 132 -2.34 1.31 -0.80
C ARG A 132 -1.80 0.64 -2.07
N ALA A 133 -1.97 -0.67 -2.20
CA ALA A 133 -1.46 -1.42 -3.35
C ALA A 133 -2.07 -0.95 -4.68
N ASP A 134 -3.35 -0.55 -4.68
CA ASP A 134 -4.06 -0.14 -5.90
C ASP A 134 -3.92 1.35 -6.22
N LYS A 135 -3.95 2.24 -5.21
CA LYS A 135 -4.12 3.69 -5.40
C LYS A 135 -2.92 4.54 -4.97
N VAL A 136 -1.89 3.96 -4.38
CA VAL A 136 -0.73 4.71 -3.86
C VAL A 136 0.55 4.20 -4.50
N ASN A 137 1.35 5.12 -5.04
CA ASN A 137 2.70 4.78 -5.50
C ASN A 137 3.62 4.59 -4.28
N SER A 138 4.14 3.37 -4.11
CA SER A 138 5.02 3.00 -2.99
C SER A 138 6.27 3.88 -2.86
N ALA A 139 6.75 4.49 -3.95
CA ALA A 139 7.88 5.42 -3.92
C ALA A 139 7.59 6.73 -3.15
N ASN A 140 6.31 7.05 -2.93
CA ASN A 140 5.87 8.24 -2.19
C ASN A 140 5.61 7.97 -0.70
N LEU A 141 5.86 6.74 -0.23
CA LEU A 141 5.64 6.32 1.15
C LEU A 141 6.99 6.21 1.88
N GLU A 142 7.00 6.62 3.14
CA GLU A 142 8.13 6.32 4.03
C GLU A 142 8.08 4.84 4.46
N ILE A 143 9.22 4.26 4.81
CA ILE A 143 9.35 2.85 5.24
C ILE A 143 8.31 2.52 6.32
N ASP A 144 8.18 3.42 7.28
CA ASP A 144 7.21 3.34 8.36
C ASP A 144 5.75 3.26 7.90
N GLU A 145 5.39 3.92 6.81
CA GLU A 145 4.03 3.91 6.24
C GLU A 145 3.77 2.63 5.43
N LEU A 146 4.82 1.90 5.05
CA LEU A 146 4.71 0.59 4.40
C LEU A 146 4.38 -0.53 5.40
N TYR A 147 4.86 -0.45 6.64
CA TYR A 147 4.72 -1.53 7.62
C TYR A 147 3.71 -1.24 8.73
N TYR A 148 3.51 0.01 9.11
CA TYR A 148 2.64 0.37 10.23
C TYR A 148 1.28 0.91 9.75
N PRO A 149 0.16 0.18 9.93
CA PRO A 149 -1.13 0.58 9.37
C PRO A 149 -1.67 1.91 9.95
N LYS A 150 -1.29 2.25 11.19
CA LYS A 150 -1.59 3.54 11.82
C LYS A 150 -0.92 4.71 11.09
N LYS A 151 0.37 4.54 10.71
CA LYS A 151 1.12 5.56 9.96
C LYS A 151 0.59 5.66 8.53
N LEU A 152 0.27 4.53 7.91
CA LEU A 152 -0.40 4.48 6.61
C LEU A 152 -1.76 5.21 6.62
N TYR A 153 -2.57 5.01 7.65
CA TYR A 153 -3.84 5.73 7.79
C TYR A 153 -3.64 7.24 7.89
N ASN A 154 -2.68 7.70 8.71
CA ASN A 154 -2.34 9.11 8.83
C ASN A 154 -1.86 9.70 7.49
N TYR A 155 -1.02 8.98 6.75
CA TYR A 155 -0.61 9.38 5.41
C TYR A 155 -1.81 9.56 4.48
N LEU A 156 -2.67 8.54 4.41
CA LEU A 156 -3.86 8.55 3.56
C LEU A 156 -4.79 9.71 3.93
N ARG A 157 -5.07 9.94 5.22
CA ARG A 157 -5.89 11.05 5.70
C ARG A 157 -5.34 12.43 5.32
N ASN A 158 -4.02 12.61 5.40
CA ASN A 158 -3.39 13.90 5.08
C ASN A 158 -3.21 14.12 3.57
N ARG A 159 -3.05 13.06 2.77
CA ARG A 159 -2.68 13.16 1.35
C ARG A 159 -3.82 12.84 0.39
N HIS A 160 -4.47 11.70 0.58
CA HIS A 160 -5.49 11.17 -0.34
C HIS A 160 -6.92 11.49 0.11
N TRP A 161 -7.15 11.60 1.42
CA TRP A 161 -8.47 11.67 2.04
C TRP A 161 -8.66 12.98 2.80
N LYS A 162 -8.14 14.09 2.24
CA LYS A 162 -8.19 15.42 2.87
C LYS A 162 -9.62 15.87 3.24
N LYS A 163 -10.60 15.48 2.42
CA LYS A 163 -12.03 15.77 2.62
C LYS A 163 -12.76 14.75 3.51
N GLY A 164 -12.07 13.71 3.98
CA GLY A 164 -12.67 12.56 4.65
C GLY A 164 -12.39 11.25 3.90
N ILE A 165 -12.74 10.12 4.53
CA ILE A 165 -12.57 8.79 3.93
C ILE A 165 -13.51 8.67 2.71
N PRO A 166 -13.01 8.22 1.54
CA PRO A 166 -13.81 8.09 0.33
C PRO A 166 -15.01 7.15 0.52
N GLN A 167 -16.14 7.50 -0.08
CA GLN A 167 -17.36 6.68 0.01
C GLN A 167 -17.17 5.28 -0.57
N GLU A 168 -16.37 5.14 -1.63
CA GLU A 168 -16.01 3.85 -2.23
C GLU A 168 -15.28 2.96 -1.24
N PHE A 169 -14.33 3.52 -0.48
CA PHE A 169 -13.61 2.80 0.56
C PHE A 169 -14.57 2.30 1.67
N ILE A 170 -15.47 3.17 2.13
CA ILE A 170 -16.47 2.83 3.15
C ILE A 170 -17.41 1.72 2.65
N THR A 171 -17.85 1.80 1.39
CA THR A 171 -18.73 0.80 0.78
C THR A 171 -18.03 -0.55 0.69
N ASN A 172 -16.78 -0.59 0.23
CA ASN A 172 -15.96 -1.79 0.20
C ASN A 172 -15.74 -2.38 1.60
N TRP A 173 -15.59 -1.52 2.60
CA TRP A 173 -15.43 -1.93 4.00
C TRP A 173 -16.64 -2.66 4.54
N VAL A 174 -17.84 -2.11 4.37
CA VAL A 174 -19.08 -2.77 4.77
C VAL A 174 -19.29 -4.07 3.99
N GLN A 175 -19.03 -4.07 2.68
CA GLN A 175 -19.20 -5.25 1.82
C GLN A 175 -18.26 -6.40 2.19
N LYS A 176 -16.96 -6.13 2.39
CA LYS A 176 -15.99 -7.19 2.74
C LYS A 176 -16.28 -7.86 4.08
N LEU A 177 -16.97 -7.16 4.99
CA LEU A 177 -17.47 -7.76 6.23
C LEU A 177 -18.70 -8.62 5.98
N ASN A 178 -19.66 -8.16 5.17
CA ASN A 178 -20.88 -8.91 4.87
C ASN A 178 -20.62 -10.21 4.08
N ILE A 179 -19.61 -10.23 3.20
CA ILE A 179 -19.26 -11.42 2.40
C ILE A 179 -18.75 -12.58 3.28
N ASN A 180 -18.05 -12.28 4.37
CA ASN A 180 -17.38 -13.29 5.21
C ASN A 180 -18.16 -13.65 6.48
N SER A 181 -19.14 -12.83 6.85
CA SER A 181 -20.00 -13.02 8.01
C SER A 181 -21.24 -12.18 7.80
N HIS A 182 -22.44 -12.78 7.82
CA HIS A 182 -23.67 -12.00 7.87
C HIS A 182 -23.54 -10.96 8.98
N LEU A 183 -23.59 -9.66 8.61
CA LEU A 183 -23.51 -8.56 9.58
C LEU A 183 -24.63 -8.75 10.59
N ASN A 184 -24.27 -9.00 11.85
CA ASN A 184 -25.26 -9.04 12.92
C ASN A 184 -25.67 -7.59 13.27
N GLU A 185 -26.75 -7.45 14.04
CA GLU A 185 -27.28 -6.14 14.41
C GLU A 185 -26.26 -5.31 15.23
N ASN A 186 -25.41 -5.97 16.03
CA ASN A 186 -24.36 -5.29 16.79
C ASN A 186 -23.27 -4.72 15.88
N ASP A 187 -22.85 -5.45 14.84
CA ASP A 187 -21.86 -4.98 13.87
C ASP A 187 -22.39 -3.76 13.10
N ARG A 188 -23.70 -3.71 12.82
CA ARG A 188 -24.36 -2.56 12.18
C ARG A 188 -24.36 -1.33 13.09
N LEU A 189 -24.67 -1.52 14.38
CA LEU A 189 -24.60 -0.44 15.38
C LEU A 189 -23.16 0.05 15.56
N ASP A 190 -22.18 -0.85 15.61
CA ASP A 190 -20.76 -0.50 15.70
C ASP A 190 -20.29 0.33 14.51
N PHE A 191 -20.73 -0.02 13.29
CA PHE A 191 -20.49 0.80 12.11
C PHE A 191 -21.11 2.19 12.21
N GLN A 192 -22.33 2.28 12.71
CA GLN A 192 -23.00 3.56 12.90
C GLN A 192 -22.24 4.43 13.91
N ILE A 193 -21.81 3.86 15.04
CA ILE A 193 -20.98 4.54 16.04
C ILE A 193 -19.67 5.07 15.41
N ILE A 194 -19.02 4.27 14.55
CA ILE A 194 -17.81 4.68 13.83
C ILE A 194 -18.10 5.82 12.85
N PHE A 195 -19.14 5.71 12.03
CA PHE A 195 -19.47 6.71 11.03
C PHE A 195 -19.86 8.05 11.66
N ASP A 196 -20.62 8.02 12.74
CA ASP A 196 -20.99 9.20 13.52
C ASP A 196 -19.74 9.87 14.12
N LYS A 197 -18.82 9.08 14.70
CA LYS A 197 -17.58 9.60 15.28
C LYS A 197 -16.67 10.26 14.24
N LEU A 198 -16.58 9.65 13.06
CA LEU A 198 -15.75 10.13 11.95
C LEU A 198 -16.43 11.22 11.11
N ARG A 199 -17.68 11.60 11.44
CA ARG A 199 -18.52 12.53 10.68
C ARG A 199 -18.65 12.15 9.21
N ILE A 200 -18.68 10.84 8.95
CA ILE A 200 -18.93 10.30 7.63
C ILE A 200 -20.43 10.48 7.39
N ILE A 201 -20.80 11.40 6.50
CA ILE A 201 -22.19 11.53 6.07
C ILE A 201 -22.44 10.34 5.12
N PRO A 202 -23.25 9.34 5.49
CA PRO A 202 -23.56 8.27 4.57
C PRO A 202 -24.26 8.88 3.37
N ALA A 203 -23.59 8.91 2.21
CA ALA A 203 -24.17 9.37 0.97
C ALA A 203 -25.42 8.53 0.71
N LYS A 204 -26.61 9.15 0.86
CA LYS A 204 -27.96 8.56 0.71
C LYS A 204 -28.03 7.12 1.19
N LYS A 205 -28.47 6.90 2.45
CA LYS A 205 -28.89 5.62 3.05
C LYS A 205 -28.36 4.43 2.28
N ILE A 206 -27.35 3.74 2.80
CA ILE A 206 -26.95 2.40 2.38
C ILE A 206 -28.24 1.57 2.15
N ASN A 207 -28.73 1.55 0.92
CA ASN A 207 -30.06 1.02 0.58
C ASN A 207 -30.04 -0.51 0.64
N THR A 208 -28.89 -1.09 0.96
CA THR A 208 -28.70 -2.50 1.26
C THR A 208 -29.01 -2.89 2.72
N LEU A 209 -29.41 -1.95 3.60
CA LEU A 209 -29.83 -2.30 4.97
C LEU A 209 -31.35 -2.32 5.21
N ASN A 210 -32.18 -1.74 4.33
CA ASN A 210 -33.61 -1.50 4.61
C ASN A 210 -34.61 -2.32 3.77
N GLU A 211 -34.18 -3.29 2.97
CA GLU A 211 -35.11 -4.25 2.35
C GLU A 211 -35.19 -5.57 3.14
N ILE A 212 -35.52 -5.46 4.43
CA ILE A 212 -36.25 -6.53 5.11
C ILE A 212 -37.48 -5.86 5.70
N LYS A 213 -38.54 -5.77 4.87
CA LYS A 213 -39.88 -5.49 5.37
C LYS A 213 -40.25 -6.59 6.36
N VAL A 214 -40.14 -6.27 7.64
CA VAL A 214 -40.93 -6.89 8.69
C VAL A 214 -42.39 -6.57 8.39
N SER A 215 -43.10 -7.53 7.79
CA SER A 215 -44.56 -7.54 7.78
C SER A 215 -45.02 -8.32 9.00
N LYS A 216 -45.40 -7.62 10.06
CA LYS A 216 -46.17 -8.19 11.16
C LYS A 216 -47.66 -8.27 10.78
N GLU A 217 -48.12 -9.51 10.62
CA GLU A 217 -49.45 -10.07 10.96
C GLU A 217 -50.72 -9.61 10.20
N PRO A 218 -51.80 -10.45 10.10
CA PRO A 218 -52.13 -11.59 10.97
C PRO A 218 -52.51 -12.91 10.26
N VAL A 219 -52.51 -13.97 11.08
CA VAL A 219 -53.05 -15.31 10.82
C VAL A 219 -54.51 -15.27 10.38
N LYS A 220 -54.83 -15.84 9.21
CA LYS A 220 -56.09 -16.55 8.94
C LYS A 220 -55.87 -17.73 7.98
N LYS A 221 -56.59 -18.82 8.29
CA LYS A 221 -56.54 -20.17 7.73
C LYS A 221 -56.99 -20.28 6.25
N ASN A 222 -56.45 -21.33 5.60
CA ASN A 222 -56.94 -22.12 4.46
C ASN A 222 -56.85 -21.55 3.04
N SER A 223 -55.98 -22.13 2.20
CA SER A 223 -56.32 -22.88 0.96
C SER A 223 -55.08 -23.20 0.09
N VAL A 224 -54.73 -24.49 0.06
CA VAL A 224 -54.44 -25.35 -1.11
C VAL A 224 -54.10 -24.70 -2.48
N ILE A 225 -52.91 -25.05 -3.01
CA ILE A 225 -52.47 -25.17 -4.45
C ILE A 225 -52.25 -23.82 -5.18
N ASP A 226 -51.14 -23.50 -5.88
CA ASP A 226 -50.28 -24.25 -6.80
C ASP A 226 -48.87 -23.61 -6.90
N ASN A 227 -47.80 -24.40 -6.90
CA ASN A 227 -46.42 -23.92 -7.08
C ASN A 227 -45.99 -24.01 -8.54
N LYS A 228 -45.80 -22.87 -9.22
CA LYS A 228 -45.01 -22.78 -10.47
C LYS A 228 -43.91 -21.72 -10.32
N ILE A 229 -42.75 -22.18 -9.86
CA ILE A 229 -41.47 -21.46 -9.98
C ILE A 229 -40.75 -22.06 -11.19
N THR A 230 -40.67 -21.30 -12.29
CA THR A 230 -39.75 -21.57 -13.40
C THR A 230 -38.31 -21.39 -12.91
N LYS A 231 -37.67 -22.50 -12.51
CA LYS A 231 -36.22 -22.58 -12.31
C LYS A 231 -35.54 -22.61 -13.68
N LYS A 232 -34.72 -21.60 -13.99
CA LYS A 232 -33.64 -21.77 -14.98
C LYS A 232 -32.71 -22.87 -14.45
N ALA A 233 -32.51 -23.90 -15.24
CA ALA A 233 -31.67 -25.04 -14.89
C ALA A 233 -30.24 -24.55 -14.58
N ILE A 234 -29.83 -24.70 -13.33
CA ILE A 234 -28.43 -24.63 -12.95
C ILE A 234 -27.86 -25.99 -13.37
N GLU A 235 -27.06 -26.02 -14.43
CA GLU A 235 -26.31 -27.23 -14.79
C GLU A 235 -25.41 -27.60 -13.61
N THR A 236 -25.70 -28.76 -13.03
CA THR A 236 -24.94 -29.32 -11.92
C THR A 236 -23.56 -29.72 -12.43
N ILE A 237 -22.52 -29.12 -11.84
CA ILE A 237 -21.13 -29.47 -12.12
C ILE A 237 -20.89 -30.90 -11.59
N PRO A 238 -20.41 -31.85 -12.42
CA PRO A 238 -20.12 -33.21 -11.96
C PRO A 238 -18.93 -33.22 -10.98
N SER A 239 -18.89 -34.22 -10.08
CA SER A 239 -17.78 -34.37 -9.13
C SER A 239 -16.46 -34.66 -9.83
N ILE A 240 -15.36 -34.13 -9.28
CA ILE A 240 -13.99 -34.35 -9.75
C ILE A 240 -13.58 -35.83 -9.63
N ASP A 241 -14.22 -36.58 -8.73
CA ASP A 241 -13.98 -38.01 -8.55
C ASP A 241 -14.37 -38.85 -9.78
N ASN A 242 -15.29 -38.33 -10.61
CA ASN A 242 -15.60 -38.91 -11.92
C ASN A 242 -15.00 -38.05 -13.03
N PHE A 243 -13.67 -38.11 -13.15
CA PHE A 243 -12.88 -37.26 -14.03
C PHE A 243 -13.33 -37.28 -15.50
N GLN A 244 -13.85 -38.41 -15.99
CA GLN A 244 -14.34 -38.54 -17.36
C GLN A 244 -15.58 -37.67 -17.62
N GLU A 245 -16.53 -37.65 -16.68
CA GLU A 245 -17.73 -36.80 -16.78
C GLU A 245 -17.39 -35.33 -16.59
N PHE A 246 -16.49 -35.01 -15.66
CA PHE A 246 -16.00 -33.64 -15.45
C PHE A 246 -15.30 -33.09 -16.70
N LYS A 247 -14.42 -33.88 -17.35
CA LYS A 247 -13.75 -33.50 -18.59
C LYS A 247 -14.74 -33.26 -19.73
N ASN A 248 -15.75 -34.12 -19.86
CA ASN A 248 -16.78 -33.96 -20.89
C ASN A 248 -17.69 -32.75 -20.65
N TRP A 249 -17.96 -32.39 -19.39
CA TRP A 249 -18.68 -31.16 -19.04
C TRP A 249 -17.85 -29.91 -19.38
N LEU A 250 -16.54 -29.94 -19.10
CA LEU A 250 -15.63 -28.81 -19.37
C LEU A 250 -15.44 -28.54 -20.86
N LEU A 251 -15.47 -29.59 -21.70
CA LEU A 251 -15.33 -29.48 -23.16
C LEU A 251 -16.64 -29.10 -23.89
N LYS A 252 -17.78 -29.11 -23.20
CA LYS A 252 -19.09 -28.69 -23.75
C LYS A 252 -19.38 -27.20 -23.52
N LYS A 253 -18.54 -26.49 -22.76
CA LYS A 253 -18.54 -25.03 -22.61
C LYS A 253 -17.62 -24.39 -23.63
#